data_AF-A0A6A6T159-F1
#
_entry.id   AF-A0A6A6T159-F1
#
_cell.length_a   1.000
_cell.length_b   1.000
_cell.length_c   1.000
_cell.angle_alpha   90.00
_cell.angle_beta   90.00
_cell.angle_gamma   90.00
#
_symmetry.space_group_name_H-M   'P 1'
#
loop_
_entity.id
_entity.type
_entity.pdbx_description
1 polymer ?
#
loop_
_entity_poly.entity_id
_entity_poly.type
_entity_poly.pdbx_seq_one_letter_code
_entity_poly.pdbx_strand_id
1 'polypeptide(L)'
;MKTTFAAAAAAFSSATYAATLQKREGISSCGSDWMAVNDVKTNHGAISRVGYNSAVNNFCNKAGGQTVPGNQYLTMATRIWADYGGDPTTTGLNEYVYFEIHNKLGSSHAVNAANCKTYLTTLSVSNSKCYGPDHQDTKGGTYQIGNSDVSYHALANKAPLDANAVDKTLIGGSAVATLGNGGKGNTLRPFPIDSFNDAVPVSCHSHNDYDRDYSLYSALEAGCISVEADVWPHGDKLTVGHTDPGANAATIQDLYLDPIKQLLDAHGGIFPTKIGQPFYLLVDFKGDASTTWDLLVKALQPLRDAGYLSHYDGSFKQGKLTVIGSGNAVVNGDKPAPIAKVNDASANPGRSIFVDAIIYKDMSNFDKSNTVYASANWGDSGASDSNKLNSQIKAAHDKGFLVRYYDISTNPSDWQTLFNAGVDRINVDNLQDVAAVDWHL
;
A
#
# COMPACT_ATOMS: atom_id res chain seq x y z
N MET A 1 -41.58 -55.66 40.17
CA MET A 1 -41.87 -55.41 38.75
C MET A 1 -41.20 -54.11 38.35
N LYS A 2 -40.10 -54.19 37.60
CA LYS A 2 -39.28 -53.04 37.18
C LYS A 2 -39.70 -52.62 35.77
N THR A 3 -40.10 -51.36 35.63
CA THR A 3 -40.39 -50.68 34.36
C THR A 3 -39.09 -50.21 33.71
N THR A 4 -38.85 -50.65 32.48
CA THR A 4 -37.76 -50.23 31.58
C THR A 4 -38.23 -49.03 30.77
N PHE A 5 -37.50 -47.91 30.83
CA PHE A 5 -37.61 -46.81 29.87
C PHE A 5 -36.52 -46.97 28.81
N ALA A 6 -36.92 -47.06 27.54
CA ALA A 6 -36.04 -46.95 26.40
C ALA A 6 -36.07 -45.50 25.90
N ALA A 7 -34.93 -44.81 25.94
CA ALA A 7 -34.75 -43.50 25.32
C ALA A 7 -33.96 -43.68 24.02
N ALA A 8 -34.58 -43.32 22.89
CA ALA A 8 -33.94 -43.28 21.59
C ALA A 8 -32.99 -42.07 21.52
N ALA A 9 -31.70 -42.32 21.29
CA ALA A 9 -30.73 -41.26 20.99
C ALA A 9 -30.76 -40.99 19.48
N ALA A 10 -31.24 -39.81 19.10
CA ALA A 10 -31.14 -39.28 17.75
C ALA A 10 -29.71 -38.78 17.51
N ALA A 11 -29.02 -39.33 16.50
CA ALA A 11 -27.74 -38.85 16.04
C ALA A 11 -27.95 -37.56 15.24
N PHE A 12 -27.54 -36.42 15.78
CA PHE A 12 -27.43 -35.17 15.02
C PHE A 12 -26.07 -35.12 14.32
N SER A 13 -26.10 -35.22 13.00
CA SER A 13 -24.96 -34.95 12.12
C SER A 13 -24.65 -33.44 12.10
N SER A 14 -23.54 -33.02 12.72
CA SER A 14 -22.98 -31.69 12.49
C SER A 14 -21.99 -31.75 11.32
N ALA A 15 -22.52 -31.73 10.10
CA ALA A 15 -21.72 -31.39 8.94
C ALA A 15 -21.54 -29.86 8.94
N THR A 16 -20.39 -29.40 9.45
CA THR A 16 -19.96 -28.02 9.26
C THR A 16 -19.66 -27.83 7.77
N TYR A 17 -20.57 -27.19 7.05
CA TYR A 17 -20.28 -26.62 5.75
C TYR A 17 -19.25 -25.50 5.97
N ALA A 18 -17.97 -25.78 5.70
CA ALA A 18 -17.04 -24.72 5.36
C ALA A 18 -17.58 -24.09 4.07
N ALA A 19 -18.07 -22.85 4.18
CA ALA A 19 -18.43 -22.07 3.01
C ALA A 19 -17.18 -21.95 2.15
N THR A 20 -17.18 -22.60 0.98
CA THR A 20 -16.19 -22.36 -0.07
C THR A 20 -16.11 -20.86 -0.31
N LEU A 21 -14.94 -20.27 -0.05
CA LEU A 21 -14.64 -18.86 -0.33
C LEU A 21 -14.95 -18.60 -1.80
N GLN A 22 -16.07 -17.91 -2.05
CA GLN A 22 -16.54 -17.64 -3.41
C GLN A 22 -15.75 -16.49 -3.99
N LYS A 23 -14.94 -16.78 -5.01
CA LYS A 23 -14.51 -15.82 -6.04
C LYS A 23 -15.78 -15.07 -6.51
N ARG A 24 -15.82 -13.74 -6.38
CA ARG A 24 -17.05 -13.00 -6.73
C ARG A 24 -17.26 -12.96 -8.24
N GLU A 25 -18.54 -13.05 -8.66
CA GLU A 25 -18.99 -12.90 -10.05
C GLU A 25 -19.74 -11.56 -10.31
N GLY A 26 -19.38 -10.47 -9.61
CA GLY A 26 -19.89 -9.07 -9.74
C GLY A 26 -19.46 -8.20 -8.53
N ILE A 27 -19.29 -6.87 -8.49
CA ILE A 27 -19.39 -5.74 -9.45
C ILE A 27 -18.15 -5.57 -10.30
N SER A 28 -18.39 -5.10 -11.52
CA SER A 28 -17.42 -4.40 -12.35
C SER A 28 -17.92 -2.97 -12.59
N SER A 29 -17.00 -2.08 -12.92
CA SER A 29 -17.35 -1.02 -13.87
C SER A 29 -16.47 -1.06 -15.11
N CYS A 30 -16.21 -2.30 -15.52
CA CYS A 30 -15.61 -2.79 -16.77
C CYS A 30 -14.09 -2.59 -16.98
N GLY A 31 -13.32 -2.29 -15.91
CA GLY A 31 -11.86 -2.33 -15.90
C GLY A 31 -11.28 -3.59 -15.21
N SER A 32 -9.95 -3.65 -15.05
CA SER A 32 -9.25 -4.74 -14.33
C SER A 32 -9.41 -4.71 -12.82
N ASP A 33 -9.85 -3.57 -12.27
CA ASP A 33 -9.83 -3.32 -10.83
C ASP A 33 -11.23 -3.60 -10.25
N TRP A 34 -11.35 -4.73 -9.55
CA TRP A 34 -12.59 -5.22 -8.95
C TRP A 34 -12.71 -4.81 -7.49
N MET A 35 -13.94 -4.64 -7.01
CA MET A 35 -14.24 -4.20 -5.65
C MET A 35 -15.00 -5.27 -4.86
N ALA A 36 -14.67 -5.39 -3.58
CA ALA A 36 -15.42 -6.24 -2.66
C ALA A 36 -16.86 -5.73 -2.57
N VAL A 37 -17.86 -6.55 -2.94
CA VAL A 37 -19.27 -6.15 -2.90
C VAL A 37 -19.74 -5.80 -1.49
N ASN A 38 -19.43 -6.65 -0.52
CA ASN A 38 -19.78 -6.46 0.89
C ASN A 38 -18.53 -6.13 1.68
N ASP A 39 -18.71 -5.46 2.82
CA ASP A 39 -17.66 -5.29 3.81
C ASP A 39 -17.08 -6.66 4.18
N VAL A 40 -15.76 -6.71 4.30
CA VAL A 40 -15.01 -7.91 4.66
C VAL A 40 -14.06 -7.59 5.80
N LYS A 41 -13.48 -8.64 6.37
CA LYS A 41 -12.37 -8.50 7.30
C LYS A 41 -11.16 -9.25 6.75
N THR A 42 -10.01 -8.61 6.82
CA THR A 42 -8.70 -9.14 6.41
C THR A 42 -7.84 -9.37 7.65
N ASN A 43 -6.68 -10.04 7.49
CA ASN A 43 -5.79 -10.39 8.60
C ASN A 43 -6.53 -11.12 9.73
N HIS A 44 -7.18 -12.24 9.39
CA HIS A 44 -7.97 -13.08 10.30
C HIS A 44 -9.01 -12.34 11.15
N GLY A 45 -9.63 -11.30 10.60
CA GLY A 45 -10.72 -10.59 11.26
C GLY A 45 -10.33 -9.29 11.96
N ALA A 46 -9.04 -8.95 11.98
CA ALA A 46 -8.50 -7.78 12.67
C ALA A 46 -8.79 -6.47 11.92
N ILE A 47 -8.70 -6.47 10.58
CA ILE A 47 -8.83 -5.25 9.78
C ILE A 47 -10.15 -5.26 9.02
N SER A 48 -11.05 -4.35 9.37
CA SER A 48 -12.30 -4.11 8.63
C SER A 48 -12.02 -3.39 7.31
N ARG A 49 -12.66 -3.86 6.24
CA ARG A 49 -12.53 -3.32 4.89
C ARG A 49 -13.91 -2.97 4.33
N VAL A 50 -14.04 -1.75 3.80
CA VAL A 50 -15.31 -1.24 3.27
C VAL A 50 -15.56 -1.80 1.88
N GLY A 51 -16.70 -2.45 1.70
CA GLY A 51 -17.16 -2.92 0.41
C GLY A 51 -18.04 -1.90 -0.31
N TYR A 52 -18.30 -2.21 -1.58
CA TYR A 52 -19.10 -1.43 -2.50
C TYR A 52 -20.47 -1.04 -1.95
N ASN A 53 -21.22 -1.99 -1.36
CA ASN A 53 -22.58 -1.73 -0.88
C ASN A 53 -22.61 -0.69 0.26
N SER A 54 -21.60 -0.70 1.13
CA SER A 54 -21.44 0.31 2.18
C SER A 54 -21.05 1.67 1.59
N ALA A 55 -20.18 1.69 0.57
CA ALA A 55 -19.84 2.90 -0.18
C ALA A 55 -21.05 3.51 -0.92
N VAL A 56 -21.90 2.69 -1.56
CA VAL A 56 -23.16 3.13 -2.19
C VAL A 56 -24.09 3.74 -1.15
N ASN A 57 -24.24 3.10 0.01
CA ASN A 57 -25.07 3.62 1.08
C ASN A 57 -24.58 4.99 1.56
N ASN A 58 -23.27 5.16 1.76
CA ASN A 58 -22.65 6.44 2.11
C ASN A 58 -22.98 7.51 1.05
N PHE A 59 -22.69 7.23 -0.22
CA PHE A 59 -22.92 8.15 -1.33
C PHE A 59 -24.39 8.56 -1.46
N CYS A 60 -25.30 7.60 -1.59
CA CYS A 60 -26.71 7.89 -1.83
C CYS A 60 -27.39 8.57 -0.63
N ASN A 61 -26.92 8.34 0.60
CA ASN A 61 -27.38 9.09 1.77
C ASN A 61 -26.97 10.56 1.70
N LYS A 62 -25.75 10.87 1.24
CA LYS A 62 -25.27 12.25 1.06
C LYS A 62 -25.92 12.93 -0.14
N ALA A 63 -26.09 12.21 -1.25
CA ALA A 63 -26.69 12.73 -2.48
C ALA A 63 -28.21 12.92 -2.35
N GLY A 64 -28.89 12.15 -1.49
CA GLY A 64 -30.32 12.21 -1.28
C GLY A 64 -30.83 13.61 -0.94
N GLY A 65 -31.81 14.09 -1.71
CA GLY A 65 -32.39 15.42 -1.53
C GLY A 65 -31.60 16.55 -2.19
N GLN A 66 -30.41 16.28 -2.74
CA GLN A 66 -29.70 17.25 -3.57
C GLN A 66 -30.33 17.32 -4.98
N THR A 67 -30.17 18.48 -5.62
CA THR A 67 -30.68 18.75 -6.96
C THR A 67 -29.51 18.93 -7.92
N VAL A 68 -29.43 18.08 -8.94
CA VAL A 68 -28.43 18.17 -10.02
C VAL A 68 -29.02 19.02 -11.15
N PRO A 69 -28.45 20.19 -11.47
CA PRO A 69 -28.92 21.00 -12.60
C PRO A 69 -28.85 20.22 -13.92
N GLY A 70 -29.56 20.72 -14.94
CA GLY A 70 -29.50 20.13 -16.27
C GLY A 70 -28.09 20.19 -16.86
N ASN A 71 -27.67 19.12 -17.55
CA ASN A 71 -26.33 18.94 -18.12
C ASN A 71 -25.19 19.06 -17.10
N GLN A 72 -25.41 18.62 -15.86
CA GLN A 72 -24.41 18.64 -14.80
C GLN A 72 -24.26 17.28 -14.13
N TYR A 73 -23.21 17.21 -13.30
CA TYR A 73 -22.84 16.03 -12.53
C TYR A 73 -22.98 16.32 -11.04
N LEU A 74 -23.44 15.33 -10.27
CA LEU A 74 -23.15 15.21 -8.85
C LEU A 74 -22.15 14.07 -8.68
N THR A 75 -21.03 14.32 -8.02
CA THR A 75 -19.93 13.36 -7.91
C THR A 75 -19.45 13.20 -6.48
N MET A 76 -18.87 12.05 -6.16
CA MET A 76 -18.17 11.80 -4.90
C MET A 76 -17.19 10.64 -5.08
N ALA A 77 -15.96 10.81 -4.60
CA ALA A 77 -15.03 9.69 -4.42
C ALA A 77 -15.06 9.24 -2.95
N THR A 78 -15.13 7.93 -2.72
CA THR A 78 -15.05 7.32 -1.39
C THR A 78 -14.16 6.11 -1.43
N ARG A 79 -13.54 5.79 -0.28
CA ARG A 79 -12.72 4.60 -0.15
C ARG A 79 -13.52 3.31 -0.21
N ILE A 80 -12.89 2.29 -0.80
CA ILE A 80 -13.35 0.91 -0.88
C ILE A 80 -12.16 -0.05 -0.81
N TRP A 81 -12.47 -1.33 -0.61
CA TRP A 81 -11.54 -2.43 -0.77
C TRP A 81 -11.61 -3.00 -2.18
N ALA A 82 -10.56 -2.77 -2.96
CA ALA A 82 -10.41 -3.32 -4.31
C ALA A 82 -9.75 -4.70 -4.23
N ASP A 83 -10.48 -5.78 -4.51
CA ASP A 83 -10.03 -7.17 -4.39
C ASP A 83 -9.43 -7.74 -5.69
N TYR A 84 -9.47 -6.98 -6.79
CA TYR A 84 -8.87 -7.37 -8.07
C TYR A 84 -9.36 -8.72 -8.65
N GLY A 85 -10.55 -9.18 -8.22
CA GLY A 85 -11.16 -10.43 -8.67
C GLY A 85 -10.66 -11.65 -7.90
N GLY A 86 -9.87 -11.42 -6.86
CA GLY A 86 -9.39 -12.41 -5.90
C GLY A 86 -10.39 -12.70 -4.79
N ASP A 87 -9.89 -13.32 -3.72
CA ASP A 87 -10.64 -13.48 -2.48
C ASP A 87 -10.51 -12.20 -1.65
N PRO A 88 -11.59 -11.45 -1.39
CA PRO A 88 -11.51 -10.17 -0.69
C PRO A 88 -11.03 -10.28 0.76
N THR A 89 -10.94 -11.48 1.34
CA THR A 89 -10.40 -11.70 2.68
C THR A 89 -8.87 -11.81 2.72
N THR A 90 -8.24 -12.06 1.57
CA THR A 90 -6.78 -12.26 1.45
C THR A 90 -6.15 -11.41 0.34
N THR A 91 -6.93 -10.85 -0.56
CA THR A 91 -6.45 -10.07 -1.71
C THR A 91 -7.16 -8.73 -1.74
N GLY A 92 -6.38 -7.66 -1.87
CA GLY A 92 -6.87 -6.35 -2.22
C GLY A 92 -6.03 -5.19 -1.70
N LEU A 93 -6.46 -3.98 -2.07
CA LEU A 93 -5.91 -2.70 -1.60
C LEU A 93 -7.02 -1.73 -1.24
N ASN A 94 -6.71 -0.80 -0.34
CA ASN A 94 -7.56 0.36 -0.10
C ASN A 94 -7.44 1.31 -1.30
N GLU A 95 -8.54 1.50 -2.00
CA GLU A 95 -8.64 2.33 -3.21
C GLU A 95 -9.96 3.10 -3.19
N TYR A 96 -10.43 3.59 -4.34
CA TYR A 96 -11.59 4.45 -4.42
C TYR A 96 -12.61 3.94 -5.43
N VAL A 97 -13.86 4.28 -5.13
CA VAL A 97 -14.95 4.28 -6.11
C VAL A 97 -15.42 5.71 -6.31
N TYR A 98 -15.52 6.09 -7.58
CA TYR A 98 -15.97 7.41 -8.03
C TYR A 98 -17.43 7.26 -8.43
N PHE A 99 -18.32 7.76 -7.59
CA PHE A 99 -19.73 7.82 -7.90
C PHE A 99 -20.05 9.09 -8.69
N GLU A 100 -20.87 8.94 -9.74
CA GLU A 100 -21.37 10.07 -10.53
C GLU A 100 -22.87 9.92 -10.79
N ILE A 101 -23.64 10.99 -10.65
CA ILE A 101 -24.98 11.14 -11.19
C ILE A 101 -24.90 12.19 -12.28
N HIS A 102 -25.02 11.77 -13.54
CA HIS A 102 -25.02 12.66 -14.69
C HIS A 102 -26.44 12.94 -15.13
N ASN A 103 -26.89 14.18 -14.95
CA ASN A 103 -28.18 14.65 -15.44
C ASN A 103 -28.04 15.16 -16.88
N LYS A 104 -28.48 14.36 -17.86
CA LYS A 104 -28.41 14.66 -19.30
C LYS A 104 -29.66 15.43 -19.79
N LEU A 105 -30.62 15.69 -18.90
CA LEU A 105 -31.80 16.51 -19.21
C LEU A 105 -31.45 18.00 -19.21
N GLY A 106 -32.27 18.81 -19.88
CA GLY A 106 -32.22 20.26 -19.76
C GLY A 106 -32.80 20.80 -18.45
N SER A 107 -33.63 20.01 -17.75
CA SER A 107 -34.22 20.34 -16.46
C SER A 107 -33.41 19.81 -15.29
N SER A 108 -33.67 20.32 -14.09
CA SER A 108 -33.03 19.82 -12.86
C SER A 108 -33.57 18.45 -12.45
N HIS A 109 -32.70 17.62 -11.87
CA HIS A 109 -33.01 16.29 -11.34
C HIS A 109 -32.83 16.25 -9.83
N ALA A 110 -33.89 15.91 -9.09
CA ALA A 110 -33.82 15.74 -7.64
C ALA A 110 -33.44 14.28 -7.31
N VAL A 111 -32.36 14.10 -6.56
CA VAL A 111 -31.85 12.75 -6.25
C VAL A 111 -32.69 12.12 -5.14
N ASN A 112 -33.39 11.04 -5.46
CA ASN A 112 -34.03 10.19 -4.46
C ASN A 112 -33.02 9.15 -3.94
N ALA A 113 -32.77 9.15 -2.62
CA ALA A 113 -31.78 8.27 -1.99
C ALA A 113 -32.09 6.78 -2.15
N ALA A 114 -33.37 6.39 -2.06
CA ALA A 114 -33.77 4.98 -2.18
C ALA A 114 -33.55 4.47 -3.61
N ASN A 115 -33.99 5.24 -4.60
CA ASN A 115 -33.76 4.91 -6.01
C ASN A 115 -32.27 4.86 -6.35
N CYS A 116 -31.48 5.84 -5.88
CA CYS A 116 -30.02 5.85 -6.04
C CYS A 116 -29.39 4.54 -5.55
N LYS A 117 -29.78 4.07 -4.36
CA LYS A 117 -29.30 2.80 -3.80
C LYS A 117 -29.70 1.63 -4.68
N THR A 118 -30.97 1.54 -5.09
CA THR A 118 -31.45 0.47 -5.97
C THR A 118 -30.67 0.42 -7.27
N TYR A 119 -30.43 1.55 -7.92
CA TYR A 119 -29.72 1.62 -9.19
C TYR A 119 -28.27 1.18 -9.09
N LEU A 120 -27.53 1.71 -8.09
CA LEU A 120 -26.12 1.38 -7.92
C LEU A 120 -25.92 -0.05 -7.39
N THR A 121 -26.73 -0.51 -6.42
CA THR A 121 -26.62 -1.89 -5.92
C THR A 121 -26.95 -2.94 -6.97
N THR A 122 -27.81 -2.62 -7.97
CA THR A 122 -28.10 -3.51 -9.10
C THR A 122 -26.83 -3.92 -9.84
N LEU A 123 -25.82 -3.05 -9.90
CA LEU A 123 -24.55 -3.35 -10.58
C LEU A 123 -23.82 -4.52 -9.91
N SER A 124 -24.05 -4.75 -8.59
CA SER A 124 -23.37 -5.75 -7.71
C SER A 124 -24.07 -7.07 -7.54
N VAL A 125 -25.21 -7.22 -8.21
CA VAL A 125 -25.92 -8.47 -8.20
C VAL A 125 -25.10 -9.50 -8.97
N SER A 126 -24.89 -10.67 -8.38
CA SER A 126 -24.18 -11.78 -9.04
C SER A 126 -24.82 -12.09 -10.39
N ASN A 127 -23.99 -12.31 -11.43
CA ASN A 127 -24.43 -12.58 -12.80
C ASN A 127 -25.18 -11.42 -13.48
N SER A 128 -25.24 -10.23 -12.87
CA SER A 128 -25.77 -9.06 -13.57
C SER A 128 -24.76 -8.56 -14.60
N LYS A 129 -25.28 -7.89 -15.62
CA LYS A 129 -24.44 -7.05 -16.48
C LYS A 129 -23.96 -5.86 -15.65
N CYS A 130 -22.75 -5.40 -15.91
CA CYS A 130 -22.16 -4.25 -15.22
C CYS A 130 -22.68 -2.92 -15.75
N TYR A 131 -23.88 -2.96 -16.32
CA TYR A 131 -24.63 -1.88 -16.88
C TYR A 131 -26.13 -2.21 -16.85
N GLY A 132 -26.96 -1.18 -16.80
CA GLY A 132 -28.42 -1.31 -16.80
C GLY A 132 -29.00 -1.86 -18.11
N PRO A 133 -30.28 -2.29 -18.13
CA PRO A 133 -30.90 -2.97 -19.27
C PRO A 133 -30.88 -2.17 -20.59
N ASP A 134 -30.93 -0.83 -20.50
CA ASP A 134 -31.00 0.09 -21.65
C ASP A 134 -29.70 0.92 -21.82
N HIS A 135 -28.54 0.34 -21.47
CA HIS A 135 -27.26 1.04 -21.47
C HIS A 135 -26.83 1.55 -22.85
N GLN A 136 -26.78 2.88 -22.99
CA GLN A 136 -26.17 3.58 -24.13
C GLN A 136 -24.90 4.35 -23.75
N ASP A 137 -24.51 4.30 -22.48
CA ASP A 137 -23.27 4.90 -22.00
C ASP A 137 -22.10 3.95 -22.28
N THR A 138 -20.85 4.42 -22.23
CA THR A 138 -19.66 3.59 -22.50
C THR A 138 -18.69 3.52 -21.32
N LYS A 139 -18.96 4.26 -20.23
CA LYS A 139 -18.06 4.34 -19.08
C LYS A 139 -17.92 3.04 -18.27
N GLY A 140 -18.85 2.10 -18.40
CA GLY A 140 -18.94 0.92 -17.53
C GLY A 140 -19.46 1.25 -16.12
N GLY A 141 -20.02 0.25 -15.42
CA GLY A 141 -20.60 0.43 -14.08
C GLY A 141 -21.72 1.45 -14.04
N THR A 142 -22.58 1.41 -15.05
CA THR A 142 -23.58 2.46 -15.29
C THR A 142 -24.98 1.90 -15.19
N TYR A 143 -25.79 2.47 -14.31
CA TYR A 143 -27.24 2.34 -14.39
C TYR A 143 -27.83 3.54 -15.14
N GLN A 144 -28.53 3.27 -16.25
CA GLN A 144 -29.14 4.30 -17.11
C GLN A 144 -30.65 4.34 -16.87
N ILE A 145 -31.20 5.53 -16.64
CA ILE A 145 -32.64 5.80 -16.59
C ILE A 145 -33.08 6.40 -17.92
N GLY A 146 -34.16 5.86 -18.49
CA GLY A 146 -34.63 6.23 -19.82
C GLY A 146 -33.59 5.94 -20.90
N ASN A 147 -33.83 6.41 -22.13
CA ASN A 147 -32.89 6.17 -23.23
C ASN A 147 -31.60 7.00 -23.08
N SER A 148 -31.66 8.17 -22.44
CA SER A 148 -30.48 9.02 -22.18
C SER A 148 -30.75 10.11 -21.13
N ASP A 149 -31.61 9.86 -20.14
CA ASP A 149 -32.09 10.95 -19.27
C ASP A 149 -31.12 11.23 -18.11
N VAL A 150 -30.87 10.22 -17.29
CA VAL A 150 -29.97 10.33 -16.13
C VAL A 150 -29.20 9.02 -15.98
N SER A 151 -27.89 9.11 -15.73
CA SER A 151 -27.05 7.94 -15.45
C SER A 151 -26.40 8.00 -14.08
N TYR A 152 -26.28 6.83 -13.46
CA TYR A 152 -25.61 6.60 -12.18
C TYR A 152 -24.40 5.73 -12.44
N HIS A 153 -23.21 6.21 -12.07
CA HIS A 153 -21.94 5.54 -12.30
C HIS A 153 -21.27 5.20 -10.98
N ALA A 154 -20.51 4.11 -10.98
CA ALA A 154 -19.57 3.80 -9.92
C ALA A 154 -18.28 3.25 -10.53
N LEU A 155 -17.21 4.05 -10.53
CA LEU A 155 -15.98 3.76 -11.27
C LEU A 155 -14.83 3.46 -10.31
N ALA A 156 -14.21 2.29 -10.41
CA ALA A 156 -13.02 1.95 -9.61
C ALA A 156 -11.84 2.87 -9.97
N ASN A 157 -11.06 3.25 -8.97
CA ASN A 157 -9.89 4.08 -9.17
C ASN A 157 -8.82 3.89 -8.08
N LYS A 158 -7.58 3.76 -8.51
CA LYS A 158 -6.41 3.59 -7.63
C LYS A 158 -5.99 4.87 -6.91
N ALA A 159 -6.30 6.05 -7.48
CA ALA A 159 -5.95 7.34 -6.89
C ALA A 159 -7.17 8.06 -6.31
N PRO A 160 -7.00 8.83 -5.23
CA PRO A 160 -8.03 9.74 -4.75
C PRO A 160 -8.25 10.89 -5.73
N LEU A 161 -9.28 11.70 -5.45
CA LEU A 161 -9.35 13.08 -5.91
C LEU A 161 -8.33 13.93 -5.13
N ASP A 162 -8.49 15.25 -5.12
CA ASP A 162 -7.96 16.03 -4.00
C ASP A 162 -8.41 15.38 -2.68
N ALA A 163 -7.45 15.05 -1.81
CA ALA A 163 -7.72 14.39 -0.53
C ALA A 163 -8.77 15.14 0.31
N ASN A 164 -8.81 16.47 0.20
CA ASN A 164 -9.79 17.30 0.89
C ASN A 164 -11.22 17.16 0.34
N ALA A 165 -11.40 16.53 -0.81
CA ALA A 165 -12.68 16.30 -1.47
C ALA A 165 -13.20 14.86 -1.31
N VAL A 166 -12.41 13.94 -0.74
CA VAL A 166 -12.86 12.57 -0.46
C VAL A 166 -14.06 12.61 0.51
N ASP A 167 -15.05 11.75 0.26
CA ASP A 167 -16.33 11.66 0.98
C ASP A 167 -17.21 12.92 0.94
N LYS A 168 -16.94 13.85 0.02
CA LYS A 168 -17.75 15.07 -0.18
C LYS A 168 -18.42 15.06 -1.54
N THR A 169 -19.70 15.38 -1.58
CA THR A 169 -20.45 15.52 -2.83
C THR A 169 -20.14 16.86 -3.49
N LEU A 170 -19.86 16.84 -4.78
CA LEU A 170 -19.58 18.02 -5.61
C LEU A 170 -20.56 18.08 -6.78
N ILE A 171 -21.11 19.26 -7.06
CA ILE A 171 -21.98 19.52 -8.21
C ILE A 171 -21.26 20.43 -9.19
N GLY A 172 -21.22 20.08 -10.47
CA GLY A 172 -20.54 20.89 -11.49
C GLY A 172 -20.79 20.47 -12.93
N GLY A 173 -20.23 21.25 -13.86
CA GLY A 173 -20.39 21.04 -15.30
C GLY A 173 -19.57 19.89 -15.90
N SER A 174 -18.72 19.23 -15.10
CA SER A 174 -17.92 18.09 -15.53
C SER A 174 -17.79 17.05 -14.43
N ALA A 175 -17.53 15.80 -14.83
CA ALA A 175 -17.04 14.78 -13.93
C ALA A 175 -15.71 15.22 -13.27
N VAL A 176 -15.46 14.72 -12.07
CA VAL A 176 -14.21 14.96 -11.33
C VAL A 176 -13.09 14.07 -11.88
N ALA A 177 -11.88 14.60 -11.96
CA ALA A 177 -10.71 13.89 -12.44
C ALA A 177 -9.85 13.40 -11.27
N THR A 178 -9.18 12.27 -11.45
CA THR A 178 -8.25 11.71 -10.47
C THR A 178 -7.09 12.66 -10.20
N LEU A 179 -6.52 12.55 -9.00
CA LEU A 179 -5.31 13.27 -8.64
C LEU A 179 -4.16 12.87 -9.58
N GLY A 180 -3.57 13.86 -10.24
CA GLY A 180 -2.47 13.65 -11.17
C GLY A 180 -1.12 13.50 -10.47
N ASN A 181 -0.09 13.26 -11.26
CA ASN A 181 1.29 13.12 -10.79
C ASN A 181 2.12 14.42 -10.82
N GLY A 182 1.52 15.53 -11.27
CA GLY A 182 2.20 16.82 -11.42
C GLY A 182 3.42 16.80 -12.35
N GLY A 183 3.53 15.80 -13.24
CA GLY A 183 4.68 15.62 -14.15
C GLY A 183 5.96 15.12 -13.47
N LYS A 184 5.89 14.58 -12.25
CA LYS A 184 7.05 14.18 -11.42
C LYS A 184 7.16 12.65 -11.26
N GLY A 185 7.01 11.91 -12.35
CA GLY A 185 7.03 10.45 -12.31
C GLY A 185 5.70 9.89 -11.81
N ASN A 186 5.75 8.89 -10.93
CA ASN A 186 4.60 8.19 -10.36
C ASN A 186 4.28 8.62 -8.92
N THR A 187 4.63 9.84 -8.50
CA THR A 187 4.18 10.40 -7.21
C THR A 187 2.91 11.23 -7.40
N LEU A 188 1.94 11.12 -6.49
CA LEU A 188 0.72 11.94 -6.51
C LEU A 188 1.02 13.40 -6.10
N ARG A 189 0.35 14.37 -6.74
CA ARG A 189 0.55 15.80 -6.50
C ARG A 189 -0.78 16.59 -6.45
N PRO A 190 -1.05 17.34 -5.34
CA PRO A 190 -0.35 17.28 -4.04
C PRO A 190 -0.33 15.85 -3.47
N PHE A 191 0.59 15.55 -2.56
CA PHE A 191 0.60 14.22 -1.94
C PHE A 191 -0.61 14.10 -0.98
N PRO A 192 -1.44 13.04 -1.07
CA PRO A 192 -2.70 12.96 -0.33
C PRO A 192 -2.46 12.50 1.12
N ILE A 193 -1.97 13.40 1.96
CA ILE A 193 -1.54 13.10 3.34
C ILE A 193 -2.65 12.53 4.24
N ASP A 194 -3.92 12.88 4.00
CA ASP A 194 -5.06 12.38 4.77
C ASP A 194 -5.58 11.02 4.31
N SER A 195 -4.96 10.42 3.28
CA SER A 195 -5.37 9.14 2.73
C SER A 195 -4.95 7.93 3.58
N PHE A 196 -4.21 8.07 4.67
CA PHE A 196 -3.71 6.88 5.39
C PHE A 196 -4.38 6.63 6.74
N ASN A 197 -5.53 7.27 7.00
CA ASN A 197 -6.26 7.20 8.27
C ASN A 197 -6.84 5.82 8.63
N ASP A 198 -6.90 4.91 7.68
CA ASP A 198 -7.40 3.53 7.80
C ASP A 198 -6.36 2.49 7.35
N ALA A 199 -5.15 2.95 6.99
CA ALA A 199 -4.03 2.06 6.74
C ALA A 199 -3.51 1.50 8.08
N VAL A 200 -3.37 0.18 8.14
CA VAL A 200 -2.82 -0.53 9.30
C VAL A 200 -1.40 -0.93 8.98
N PRO A 201 -0.39 -0.38 9.67
CA PRO A 201 1.01 -0.68 9.36
C PRO A 201 1.37 -2.13 9.69
N VAL A 202 1.98 -2.82 8.73
CA VAL A 202 2.42 -4.20 8.79
C VAL A 202 3.87 -4.34 8.33
N SER A 203 4.52 -5.45 8.67
CA SER A 203 5.95 -5.70 8.42
C SER A 203 6.29 -6.01 6.95
N CYS A 204 5.58 -5.44 5.98
CA CYS A 204 5.93 -5.54 4.57
C CYS A 204 6.92 -4.45 4.13
N HIS A 205 7.72 -4.81 3.14
CA HIS A 205 8.69 -3.98 2.44
C HIS A 205 8.33 -3.95 0.96
N SER A 206 7.86 -2.80 0.46
CA SER A 206 7.53 -2.62 -0.95
C SER A 206 8.81 -2.60 -1.79
N HIS A 207 9.07 -3.72 -2.46
CA HIS A 207 10.21 -3.89 -3.35
C HIS A 207 9.99 -3.10 -4.64
N ASN A 208 11.07 -2.53 -5.19
CA ASN A 208 11.06 -1.67 -6.38
C ASN A 208 9.88 -0.69 -6.38
N ASP A 209 9.69 0.02 -5.27
CA ASP A 209 8.49 0.82 -5.06
C ASP A 209 8.31 1.92 -6.13
N TYR A 210 9.41 2.33 -6.75
CA TYR A 210 9.42 3.29 -7.85
C TYR A 210 8.80 2.76 -9.15
N ASP A 211 8.53 1.45 -9.27
CA ASP A 211 7.84 0.87 -10.43
C ASP A 211 6.31 0.72 -10.22
N ARG A 212 5.80 1.08 -9.02
CA ARG A 212 4.35 1.08 -8.74
C ARG A 212 3.63 2.14 -9.57
N ASP A 213 2.32 1.97 -9.79
CA ASP A 213 1.49 3.01 -10.43
C ASP A 213 1.58 4.36 -9.69
N TYR A 214 1.61 4.30 -8.35
CA TYR A 214 1.72 5.46 -7.48
C TYR A 214 2.73 5.26 -6.32
N SER A 215 4.01 5.00 -6.60
CA SER A 215 5.12 4.77 -5.64
C SER A 215 4.74 4.74 -4.14
N LEU A 216 5.27 5.65 -3.31
CA LEU A 216 5.08 5.64 -1.86
C LEU A 216 3.61 5.52 -1.44
N TYR A 217 2.70 6.13 -2.21
CA TYR A 217 1.27 6.10 -1.92
C TYR A 217 0.72 4.66 -1.89
N SER A 218 1.00 3.86 -2.92
CA SER A 218 0.52 2.48 -3.00
C SER A 218 1.04 1.62 -1.86
N ALA A 219 2.32 1.76 -1.48
CA ALA A 219 2.89 1.02 -0.36
C ALA A 219 2.25 1.39 0.98
N LEU A 220 1.98 2.68 1.21
CA LEU A 220 1.33 3.14 2.44
C LEU A 220 -0.13 2.69 2.53
N GLU A 221 -0.88 2.67 1.42
CA GLU A 221 -2.25 2.12 1.38
C GLU A 221 -2.27 0.62 1.72
N ALA A 222 -1.25 -0.13 1.30
CA ALA A 222 -1.08 -1.54 1.67
C ALA A 222 -0.66 -1.73 3.13
N GLY A 223 -0.22 -0.67 3.81
CA GLY A 223 0.29 -0.70 5.18
C GLY A 223 1.79 -1.03 5.29
N CYS A 224 2.56 -1.05 4.20
CA CYS A 224 3.99 -1.34 4.28
C CYS A 224 4.74 -0.25 5.03
N ILE A 225 5.53 -0.67 6.03
CA ILE A 225 6.35 0.23 6.84
C ILE A 225 7.76 0.44 6.26
N SER A 226 8.02 -0.11 5.07
CA SER A 226 9.31 0.00 4.40
C SER A 226 9.16 -0.02 2.88
N VAL A 227 10.02 0.71 2.18
CA VAL A 227 10.08 0.78 0.72
C VAL A 227 11.54 0.82 0.25
N GLU A 228 11.77 0.45 -1.01
CA GLU A 228 13.08 0.51 -1.68
C GLU A 228 13.11 1.51 -2.83
N ALA A 229 14.22 2.24 -2.93
CA ALA A 229 14.53 3.16 -4.03
C ALA A 229 15.91 2.87 -4.63
N ASP A 230 15.93 2.48 -5.90
CA ASP A 230 17.16 2.27 -6.68
C ASP A 230 17.65 3.61 -7.22
N VAL A 231 18.83 4.08 -6.81
CA VAL A 231 19.28 5.44 -7.10
C VAL A 231 20.55 5.51 -7.94
N TRP A 232 20.57 6.51 -8.83
CA TRP A 232 21.69 6.86 -9.69
C TRP A 232 22.09 8.32 -9.49
N PRO A 233 23.40 8.62 -9.35
CA PRO A 233 23.88 10.00 -9.26
C PRO A 233 23.88 10.67 -10.64
N HIS A 234 23.13 11.76 -10.78
CA HIS A 234 23.09 12.57 -12.00
C HIS A 234 23.25 14.05 -11.67
N GLY A 235 24.43 14.61 -11.94
CA GLY A 235 24.74 16.00 -11.61
C GLY A 235 24.64 16.23 -10.09
N ASP A 236 23.67 17.01 -9.66
CA ASP A 236 23.49 17.42 -8.26
C ASP A 236 22.29 16.76 -7.55
N LYS A 237 21.74 15.69 -8.13
CA LYS A 237 20.55 14.97 -7.67
C LYS A 237 20.67 13.46 -7.83
N LEU A 238 19.80 12.74 -7.13
CA LEU A 238 19.61 11.30 -7.26
C LEU A 238 18.33 11.03 -8.05
N THR A 239 18.47 10.40 -9.22
CA THR A 239 17.31 9.89 -9.98
C THR A 239 17.06 8.42 -9.63
N VAL A 240 15.81 7.99 -9.80
CA VAL A 240 15.35 6.68 -9.33
C VAL A 240 15.01 5.76 -10.51
N GLY A 241 15.50 4.52 -10.47
CA GLY A 241 15.22 3.48 -11.45
C GLY A 241 16.16 2.29 -11.32
N HIS A 242 15.68 1.09 -11.69
CA HIS A 242 16.48 -0.13 -11.59
C HIS A 242 17.72 -0.11 -12.50
N THR A 243 17.51 0.30 -13.76
CA THR A 243 18.55 0.65 -14.71
C THR A 243 18.73 2.16 -14.71
N ASP A 244 19.89 2.66 -15.15
CA ASP A 244 20.18 4.09 -15.19
C ASP A 244 19.08 4.84 -15.96
N PRO A 245 18.23 5.63 -15.28
CA PRO A 245 17.06 6.25 -15.89
C PRO A 245 17.40 7.59 -16.54
N GLY A 246 18.66 8.02 -16.45
CA GLY A 246 19.17 9.29 -16.96
C GLY A 246 18.79 10.50 -16.10
N ALA A 247 19.36 11.65 -16.45
CA ALA A 247 19.26 12.88 -15.67
C ALA A 247 17.86 13.53 -15.65
N ASN A 248 16.92 13.11 -16.50
CA ASN A 248 15.57 13.69 -16.59
C ASN A 248 14.50 12.88 -15.84
N ALA A 249 14.87 11.74 -15.26
CA ALA A 249 13.97 10.90 -14.49
C ALA A 249 13.56 11.53 -13.15
N ALA A 250 12.54 10.91 -12.52
CA ALA A 250 12.07 11.30 -11.21
C ALA A 250 13.18 11.14 -10.15
N THR A 251 13.12 11.97 -9.11
CA THR A 251 14.15 12.03 -8.07
C THR A 251 13.68 11.36 -6.78
N ILE A 252 14.62 10.95 -5.93
CA ILE A 252 14.29 10.42 -4.59
C ILE A 252 13.55 11.47 -3.75
N GLN A 253 13.85 12.76 -3.94
CA GLN A 253 13.12 13.87 -3.31
C GLN A 253 11.64 13.84 -3.71
N ASP A 254 11.37 13.82 -5.01
CA ASP A 254 10.03 13.89 -5.54
C ASP A 254 9.17 12.68 -5.12
N LEU A 255 9.74 11.47 -5.24
CA LEU A 255 9.02 10.22 -5.01
C LEU A 255 8.84 9.88 -3.52
N TYR A 256 9.84 10.19 -2.68
CA TYR A 256 9.88 9.69 -1.30
C TYR A 256 10.06 10.79 -0.25
N LEU A 257 11.13 11.59 -0.33
CA LEU A 257 11.54 12.42 0.81
C LEU A 257 10.56 13.58 1.07
N ASP A 258 10.09 14.27 0.01
CA ASP A 258 9.13 15.36 0.16
C ASP A 258 7.76 14.85 0.64
N PRO A 259 7.17 13.77 0.05
CA PRO A 259 5.96 13.14 0.60
C PRO A 259 6.08 12.68 2.06
N ILE A 260 7.18 12.01 2.43
CA ILE A 260 7.40 11.56 3.81
C ILE A 260 7.47 12.76 4.75
N LYS A 261 8.20 13.81 4.37
CA LYS A 261 8.28 15.02 5.21
C LYS A 261 6.91 15.68 5.38
N GLN A 262 6.11 15.78 4.31
CA GLN A 262 4.75 16.33 4.38
C GLN A 262 3.86 15.56 5.38
N LEU A 263 3.90 14.22 5.35
CA LEU A 263 3.18 13.38 6.32
C LEU A 263 3.65 13.64 7.76
N LEU A 264 4.98 13.68 7.98
CA LEU A 264 5.56 13.88 9.29
C LEU A 264 5.27 15.28 9.86
N ASP A 265 5.34 16.32 9.04
CA ASP A 265 5.02 17.69 9.44
C ASP A 265 3.53 17.84 9.78
N ALA A 266 2.64 17.20 9.01
CA ALA A 266 1.20 17.33 9.20
C ALA A 266 0.67 16.50 10.37
N HIS A 267 1.18 15.27 10.55
CA HIS A 267 0.59 14.28 11.46
C HIS A 267 1.54 13.78 12.56
N GLY A 268 2.82 14.15 12.53
CA GLY A 268 3.82 13.66 13.48
C GLY A 268 4.23 12.19 13.30
N GLY A 269 3.72 11.53 12.25
CA GLY A 269 3.94 10.13 11.92
C GLY A 269 3.42 9.82 10.51
N ILE A 270 3.87 8.72 9.92
CA ILE A 270 3.46 8.33 8.56
C ILE A 270 2.06 7.72 8.56
N PHE A 271 1.74 6.91 9.59
CA PHE A 271 0.44 6.29 9.75
C PHE A 271 -0.32 7.00 10.87
N PRO A 272 -1.39 7.75 10.57
CA PRO A 272 -2.20 8.45 11.57
C PRO A 272 -2.76 7.53 12.66
N THR A 273 -3.10 6.28 12.30
CA THR A 273 -3.59 5.24 13.23
C THR A 273 -2.52 4.77 14.22
N LYS A 274 -1.24 4.99 13.92
CA LYS A 274 -0.10 4.55 14.72
C LYS A 274 1.08 5.51 14.56
N ILE A 275 0.93 6.74 15.05
CA ILE A 275 1.90 7.85 14.94
C ILE A 275 3.33 7.48 15.37
N GLY A 276 3.47 6.51 16.28
CA GLY A 276 4.77 6.00 16.75
C GLY A 276 5.47 5.01 15.81
N GLN A 277 4.78 4.51 14.76
CA GLN A 277 5.33 3.54 13.82
C GLN A 277 6.48 4.15 13.02
N PRO A 278 7.72 3.65 13.17
CA PRO A 278 8.83 4.08 12.34
C PRO A 278 8.68 3.55 10.91
N PHE A 279 9.28 4.28 9.97
CA PHE A 279 9.33 3.94 8.57
C PHE A 279 10.76 3.78 8.08
N TYR A 280 10.96 2.89 7.11
CA TYR A 280 12.29 2.48 6.66
C TYR A 280 12.43 2.66 5.15
N LEU A 281 13.32 3.56 4.74
CA LEU A 281 13.68 3.76 3.34
C LEU A 281 15.01 3.05 3.06
N LEU A 282 14.95 1.96 2.30
CA LEU A 282 16.14 1.30 1.76
C LEU A 282 16.52 2.01 0.45
N VAL A 283 17.77 2.45 0.33
CA VAL A 283 18.27 3.19 -0.82
C VAL A 283 19.37 2.36 -1.48
N ASP A 284 19.07 1.73 -2.61
CA ASP A 284 20.01 0.87 -3.33
C ASP A 284 20.90 1.71 -4.25
N PHE A 285 22.20 1.73 -3.94
CA PHE A 285 23.18 2.51 -4.68
C PHE A 285 23.60 1.73 -5.92
N LYS A 286 23.07 2.12 -7.09
CA LYS A 286 23.41 1.48 -8.37
C LYS A 286 24.64 2.09 -9.06
N GLY A 287 24.92 3.37 -8.79
CA GLY A 287 26.05 4.11 -9.35
C GLY A 287 27.28 4.18 -8.45
N ASP A 288 28.11 5.21 -8.66
CA ASP A 288 29.28 5.46 -7.81
C ASP A 288 28.87 5.71 -6.36
N ALA A 289 29.39 4.89 -5.43
CA ALA A 289 28.98 4.90 -4.04
C ALA A 289 29.29 6.22 -3.33
N SER A 290 30.47 6.79 -3.59
CA SER A 290 30.94 7.99 -2.91
C SER A 290 30.09 9.21 -3.29
N THR A 291 29.83 9.39 -4.58
CA THR A 291 28.99 10.47 -5.12
C THR A 291 27.54 10.30 -4.69
N THR A 292 27.01 9.08 -4.78
CA THR A 292 25.63 8.77 -4.35
C THR A 292 25.43 9.11 -2.87
N TRP A 293 26.40 8.77 -2.02
CA TRP A 293 26.37 9.11 -0.60
C TRP A 293 26.28 10.62 -0.35
N ASP A 294 27.13 11.41 -1.00
CA ASP A 294 27.15 12.88 -0.80
C ASP A 294 25.83 13.52 -1.23
N LEU A 295 25.26 13.04 -2.35
CA LEU A 295 23.96 13.48 -2.82
C LEU A 295 22.82 13.06 -1.88
N LEU A 296 22.87 11.86 -1.31
CA LEU A 296 21.88 11.40 -0.33
C LEU A 296 21.94 12.21 0.96
N VAL A 297 23.15 12.52 1.46
CA VAL A 297 23.33 13.36 2.65
C VAL A 297 22.71 14.74 2.45
N LYS A 298 22.94 15.35 1.28
CA LYS A 298 22.33 16.62 0.86
C LYS A 298 20.81 16.50 0.75
N ALA A 299 20.32 15.43 0.12
CA ALA A 299 18.89 15.16 -0.06
C ALA A 299 18.13 15.09 1.27
N LEU A 300 18.73 14.49 2.28
CA LEU A 300 18.14 14.26 3.59
C LEU A 300 18.21 15.46 4.53
N GLN A 301 18.86 16.56 4.13
CA GLN A 301 19.03 17.74 4.98
C GLN A 301 17.72 18.26 5.58
N PRO A 302 16.60 18.42 4.82
CA PRO A 302 15.35 18.91 5.40
C PRO A 302 14.73 17.98 6.46
N LEU A 303 14.89 16.66 6.31
CA LEU A 303 14.42 15.66 7.27
C LEU A 303 15.32 15.60 8.51
N ARG A 304 16.64 15.82 8.32
CA ARG A 304 17.63 15.91 9.39
C ARG A 304 17.40 17.14 10.27
N ASP A 305 17.21 18.31 9.66
CA ASP A 305 16.95 19.56 10.37
C ASP A 305 15.64 19.53 11.16
N ALA A 306 14.64 18.80 10.66
CA ALA A 306 13.38 18.56 11.35
C ALA A 306 13.48 17.51 12.48
N GLY A 307 14.63 16.85 12.65
CA GLY A 307 14.82 15.84 13.70
C GLY A 307 14.10 14.52 13.46
N TYR A 308 13.70 14.22 12.22
CA TYR A 308 12.93 13.01 11.89
C TYR A 308 13.78 11.77 11.67
N LEU A 309 15.07 11.93 11.38
CA LEU A 309 15.95 10.80 11.06
C LEU A 309 16.35 10.02 12.32
N SER A 310 16.37 8.70 12.16
CA SER A 310 17.08 7.81 13.09
C SER A 310 18.56 8.12 13.03
N HIS A 311 19.26 7.96 14.15
CA HIS A 311 20.67 8.33 14.25
C HIS A 311 21.41 7.48 15.28
N TYR A 312 22.74 7.53 15.24
CA TYR A 312 23.59 6.87 16.24
C TYR A 312 24.36 7.90 17.07
N ASP A 313 24.15 7.86 18.38
CA ASP A 313 24.90 8.64 19.37
C ASP A 313 25.19 7.76 20.59
N GLY A 314 26.31 7.03 20.51
CA GLY A 314 26.70 5.97 21.46
C GLY A 314 25.77 4.75 21.50
N SER A 315 24.56 4.88 20.96
CA SER A 315 23.52 3.88 20.82
C SER A 315 22.59 4.29 19.67
N PHE A 316 21.93 3.31 19.04
CA PHE A 316 20.91 3.59 18.04
C PHE A 316 19.73 4.34 18.67
N LYS A 317 19.34 5.46 18.06
CA LYS A 317 18.16 6.26 18.41
C LYS A 317 17.16 6.16 17.25
N GLN A 318 16.03 5.52 17.52
CA GLN A 318 14.95 5.40 16.55
C GLN A 318 14.30 6.76 16.32
N GLY A 319 14.37 7.25 15.08
CA GLY A 319 13.61 8.39 14.59
C GLY A 319 12.32 7.94 13.91
N LYS A 320 11.65 8.88 13.23
CA LYS A 320 10.45 8.61 12.42
C LYS A 320 10.79 7.91 11.11
N LEU A 321 11.94 8.27 10.53
CA LEU A 321 12.48 7.66 9.31
C LEU A 321 13.86 7.06 9.60
N THR A 322 14.06 5.79 9.24
CA THR A 322 15.39 5.16 9.19
C THR A 322 15.79 5.03 7.73
N VAL A 323 16.97 5.55 7.38
CA VAL A 323 17.52 5.45 6.01
C VAL A 323 18.66 4.45 6.00
N ILE A 324 18.60 3.47 5.11
CA ILE A 324 19.56 2.38 4.98
C ILE A 324 20.08 2.38 3.55
N GLY A 325 21.39 2.55 3.36
CA GLY A 325 22.05 2.34 2.07
C GLY A 325 22.32 0.86 1.80
N SER A 326 21.96 0.37 0.62
CA SER A 326 22.28 -0.96 0.10
C SER A 326 23.05 -0.85 -1.22
N GLY A 327 23.24 -1.97 -1.92
CA GLY A 327 24.01 -2.01 -3.17
C GLY A 327 25.46 -1.59 -2.96
N ASN A 328 25.93 -0.63 -3.76
CA ASN A 328 27.31 -0.14 -3.70
C ASN A 328 27.65 0.63 -2.40
N ALA A 329 26.69 0.88 -1.51
CA ALA A 329 26.95 1.38 -0.14
C ALA A 329 27.63 0.32 0.77
N VAL A 330 27.75 -0.92 0.30
CA VAL A 330 28.44 -2.03 0.95
C VAL A 330 29.57 -2.52 0.04
N VAL A 331 30.79 -2.55 0.57
CA VAL A 331 31.93 -3.14 -0.12
C VAL A 331 31.81 -4.66 -0.04
N ASN A 332 31.54 -5.31 -1.17
CA ASN A 332 31.32 -6.75 -1.24
C ASN A 332 32.63 -7.55 -1.10
N GLY A 333 32.52 -8.76 -0.55
CA GLY A 333 33.61 -9.70 -0.30
C GLY A 333 33.13 -10.87 0.55
N ASP A 334 34.03 -11.74 1.00
CA ASP A 334 33.71 -12.80 1.99
C ASP A 334 33.38 -12.23 3.36
N LYS A 335 34.04 -11.11 3.68
CA LYS A 335 33.81 -10.27 4.84
C LYS A 335 33.43 -8.86 4.38
N PRO A 336 32.16 -8.63 4.00
CA PRO A 336 31.70 -7.33 3.54
C PRO A 336 31.94 -6.24 4.58
N ALA A 337 31.99 -5.00 4.13
CA ALA A 337 32.18 -3.84 5.00
C ALA A 337 31.28 -2.69 4.56
N PRO A 338 30.82 -1.83 5.47
CA PRO A 338 30.21 -0.57 5.07
C PRO A 338 31.21 0.29 4.29
N ILE A 339 30.73 1.18 3.41
CA ILE A 339 31.62 2.25 2.93
C ILE A 339 32.12 3.10 4.10
N ALA A 340 33.35 3.61 4.00
CA ALA A 340 33.99 4.37 5.07
C ALA A 340 33.14 5.57 5.56
N LYS A 341 32.39 6.20 4.65
CA LYS A 341 31.55 7.37 4.93
C LYS A 341 30.45 7.12 5.97
N VAL A 342 29.96 5.89 6.15
CA VAL A 342 28.94 5.60 7.18
C VAL A 342 29.43 5.98 8.57
N ASN A 343 30.73 5.75 8.82
CA ASN A 343 31.33 5.89 10.14
C ASN A 343 31.94 7.29 10.38
N ASP A 344 32.07 8.09 9.33
CA ASP A 344 32.65 9.43 9.39
C ASP A 344 31.56 10.46 9.71
N ALA A 345 31.66 11.14 10.84
CA ALA A 345 30.67 12.13 11.27
C ALA A 345 30.61 13.37 10.35
N SER A 346 31.67 13.66 9.60
CA SER A 346 31.68 14.75 8.61
C SER A 346 30.97 14.35 7.32
N ALA A 347 31.13 13.11 6.88
CA ALA A 347 30.46 12.56 5.70
C ALA A 347 29.04 12.04 6.00
N ASN A 348 28.72 11.76 7.26
CA ASN A 348 27.40 11.31 7.72
C ASN A 348 26.98 12.16 8.93
N PRO A 349 26.55 13.42 8.72
CA PRO A 349 26.15 14.31 9.79
C PRO A 349 25.08 13.69 10.69
N GLY A 350 25.36 13.65 11.98
CA GLY A 350 24.50 13.00 12.98
C GLY A 350 24.49 11.47 12.90
N ARG A 351 25.33 10.83 12.09
CA ARG A 351 25.35 9.36 11.90
C ARG A 351 23.95 8.82 11.57
N SER A 352 23.25 9.51 10.65
CA SER A 352 21.82 9.33 10.39
C SER A 352 21.50 8.40 9.20
N ILE A 353 22.51 8.02 8.43
CA ILE A 353 22.41 7.02 7.37
C ILE A 353 23.12 5.76 7.84
N PHE A 354 22.45 4.62 7.76
CA PHE A 354 22.97 3.29 8.07
C PHE A 354 23.20 2.53 6.77
N VAL A 355 23.82 1.35 6.81
CA VAL A 355 23.93 0.46 5.67
C VAL A 355 23.42 -0.94 5.98
N ASP A 356 23.03 -1.64 4.92
CA ASP A 356 22.57 -3.01 4.96
C ASP A 356 23.75 -3.99 5.18
N ALA A 357 23.58 -4.98 6.06
CA ALA A 357 24.52 -6.08 6.20
C ALA A 357 24.09 -7.29 5.35
N ILE A 358 24.98 -8.27 5.17
CA ILE A 358 24.71 -9.46 4.35
C ILE A 358 24.66 -10.69 5.26
N ILE A 359 23.45 -11.22 5.50
CA ILE A 359 23.19 -12.19 6.59
C ILE A 359 23.90 -13.55 6.43
N TYR A 360 24.21 -13.94 5.19
CA TYR A 360 24.85 -15.22 4.83
C TYR A 360 26.38 -15.12 4.69
N LYS A 361 26.95 -13.98 5.08
CA LYS A 361 28.40 -13.69 5.05
C LYS A 361 28.92 -13.28 6.42
N ASP A 362 30.23 -13.05 6.54
CA ASP A 362 30.83 -12.58 7.79
C ASP A 362 30.39 -11.13 8.09
N MET A 363 29.51 -10.97 9.08
CA MET A 363 29.00 -9.67 9.54
C MET A 363 29.86 -9.00 10.63
N SER A 364 31.13 -9.38 10.81
CA SER A 364 31.98 -8.84 11.89
C SER A 364 32.35 -7.36 11.73
N ASN A 365 32.21 -6.79 10.53
CA ASN A 365 32.38 -5.36 10.27
C ASN A 365 31.11 -4.53 10.53
N PHE A 366 30.00 -5.18 10.91
CA PHE A 366 28.71 -4.53 11.13
C PHE A 366 28.29 -4.63 12.59
N ASP A 367 27.80 -3.51 13.11
CA ASP A 367 27.19 -3.37 14.44
C ASP A 367 26.11 -2.27 14.42
N LYS A 368 25.49 -2.01 15.58
CA LYS A 368 24.42 -1.01 15.71
C LYS A 368 24.85 0.44 15.43
N SER A 369 26.14 0.71 15.29
CA SER A 369 26.64 2.05 14.93
C SER A 369 26.51 2.35 13.44
N ASN A 370 26.48 1.32 12.59
CA ASN A 370 26.47 1.46 11.14
C ASN A 370 25.35 0.69 10.44
N THR A 371 24.67 -0.23 11.13
CA THR A 371 23.66 -1.11 10.54
C THR A 371 22.43 -1.25 11.40
N VAL A 372 21.28 -1.36 10.71
CA VAL A 372 19.97 -1.70 11.29
C VAL A 372 19.36 -2.92 10.60
N TYR A 373 19.68 -3.17 9.32
CA TYR A 373 19.16 -4.27 8.52
C TYR A 373 20.25 -5.27 8.15
N ALA A 374 19.90 -6.54 8.03
CA ALA A 374 20.68 -7.54 7.34
C ALA A 374 19.81 -8.23 6.28
N SER A 375 20.17 -8.07 5.01
CA SER A 375 19.44 -8.66 3.90
C SER A 375 20.17 -9.84 3.25
N ALA A 376 19.44 -10.61 2.46
CA ALA A 376 20.00 -11.56 1.50
C ALA A 376 19.10 -11.84 0.31
N ASN A 377 19.74 -12.15 -0.83
CA ASN A 377 19.06 -12.83 -1.92
C ASN A 377 18.67 -14.23 -1.45
N TRP A 378 17.41 -14.62 -1.66
CA TRP A 378 16.87 -15.90 -1.25
C TRP A 378 17.66 -17.09 -1.81
N GLY A 379 17.91 -17.10 -3.12
CA GLY A 379 18.65 -18.16 -3.80
C GLY A 379 20.09 -18.31 -3.32
N ASP A 380 20.83 -17.20 -3.28
CA ASP A 380 22.26 -17.19 -2.91
C ASP A 380 22.47 -17.55 -1.43
N SER A 381 21.52 -17.18 -0.57
CA SER A 381 21.61 -17.44 0.87
C SER A 381 21.50 -18.93 1.21
N GLY A 382 20.89 -19.74 0.34
CA GLY A 382 20.50 -21.13 0.63
C GLY A 382 19.46 -21.27 1.74
N ALA A 383 18.71 -20.21 2.05
CA ALA A 383 17.73 -20.18 3.13
C ALA A 383 16.46 -21.01 2.85
N SER A 384 16.37 -21.66 1.69
CA SER A 384 15.41 -22.75 1.46
C SER A 384 15.62 -23.94 2.41
N ASP A 385 16.83 -24.11 2.95
CA ASP A 385 17.07 -24.99 4.10
C ASP A 385 16.66 -24.28 5.40
N SER A 386 15.69 -24.85 6.13
CA SER A 386 15.14 -24.24 7.34
C SER A 386 16.16 -24.09 8.48
N ASN A 387 17.16 -24.97 8.59
CA ASN A 387 18.21 -24.81 9.61
C ASN A 387 19.09 -23.62 9.24
N LYS A 388 19.42 -23.47 7.96
CA LYS A 388 20.21 -22.34 7.47
C LYS A 388 19.45 -21.02 7.66
N LEU A 389 18.17 -20.96 7.28
CA LEU A 389 17.29 -19.82 7.53
C LEU A 389 17.31 -19.40 9.01
N ASN A 390 16.99 -20.34 9.91
CA ASN A 390 16.93 -20.05 11.35
C ASN A 390 18.29 -19.60 11.91
N SER A 391 19.39 -20.19 11.44
CA SER A 391 20.73 -19.79 11.87
C SER A 391 21.11 -18.37 11.41
N GLN A 392 20.73 -18.00 10.18
CA GLN A 392 20.95 -16.67 9.63
C GLN A 392 20.13 -15.62 10.37
N ILE A 393 18.82 -15.86 10.52
CA ILE A 393 17.91 -15.00 11.29
C ILE A 393 18.49 -14.76 12.69
N LYS A 394 18.85 -15.84 13.38
CA LYS A 394 19.44 -15.75 14.72
C LYS A 394 20.73 -14.93 14.72
N ALA A 395 21.63 -15.12 13.75
CA ALA A 395 22.90 -14.39 13.69
C ALA A 395 22.70 -12.88 13.51
N ALA A 396 21.70 -12.46 12.75
CA ALA A 396 21.32 -11.05 12.63
C ALA A 396 20.67 -10.51 13.91
N HIS A 397 19.70 -11.25 14.48
CA HIS A 397 19.02 -10.86 15.71
C HIS A 397 19.96 -10.78 16.92
N ASP A 398 20.98 -11.64 17.01
CA ASP A 398 22.01 -11.58 18.06
C ASP A 398 22.83 -10.27 17.98
N LYS A 399 22.96 -9.67 16.79
CA LYS A 399 23.53 -8.33 16.58
C LYS A 399 22.50 -7.21 16.74
N GLY A 400 21.22 -7.57 16.84
CA GLY A 400 20.08 -6.66 16.93
C GLY A 400 19.72 -5.99 15.59
N PHE A 401 19.98 -6.68 14.48
CA PHE A 401 19.57 -6.25 13.14
C PHE A 401 18.21 -6.84 12.78
N LEU A 402 17.44 -6.12 11.99
CA LEU A 402 16.21 -6.60 11.37
C LEU A 402 16.56 -7.40 10.10
N VAL A 403 15.80 -8.44 9.79
CA VAL A 403 16.08 -9.35 8.69
C VAL A 403 15.14 -9.12 7.50
N ARG A 404 15.70 -9.12 6.29
CA ARG A 404 14.98 -9.13 5.01
C ARG A 404 15.54 -10.21 4.09
N TYR A 405 14.68 -10.93 3.37
CA TYR A 405 15.08 -11.71 2.20
C TYR A 405 14.41 -11.12 0.96
N TYR A 406 15.17 -10.89 -0.10
CA TYR A 406 14.67 -10.43 -1.40
C TYR A 406 14.81 -11.54 -2.45
N ASP A 407 14.18 -11.36 -3.61
CA ASP A 407 14.07 -12.42 -4.64
C ASP A 407 13.38 -13.68 -4.09
N ILE A 408 12.40 -13.47 -3.20
CA ILE A 408 11.56 -14.52 -2.63
C ILE A 408 10.37 -14.81 -3.56
N SER A 409 9.77 -15.99 -3.42
CA SER A 409 8.52 -16.36 -4.10
C SER A 409 7.45 -15.29 -3.93
N THR A 410 6.63 -15.03 -4.96
CA THR A 410 5.48 -14.12 -4.90
C THR A 410 4.24 -14.75 -4.27
N ASN A 411 4.33 -16.00 -3.81
CA ASN A 411 3.23 -16.71 -3.16
C ASN A 411 3.10 -16.30 -1.67
N PRO A 412 1.95 -15.79 -1.22
CA PRO A 412 1.76 -15.37 0.16
C PRO A 412 1.92 -16.47 1.22
N SER A 413 1.75 -17.75 0.88
CA SER A 413 2.03 -18.84 1.83
C SER A 413 3.51 -18.90 2.21
N ASP A 414 4.40 -18.54 1.28
CA ASP A 414 5.84 -18.51 1.50
C ASP A 414 6.20 -17.28 2.35
N TRP A 415 5.53 -16.15 2.11
CA TRP A 415 5.63 -14.95 2.95
C TRP A 415 5.22 -15.22 4.39
N GLN A 416 4.11 -15.93 4.60
CA GLN A 416 3.66 -16.35 5.93
C GLN A 416 4.71 -17.21 6.63
N THR A 417 5.33 -18.14 5.88
CA THR A 417 6.38 -19.02 6.41
C THR A 417 7.59 -18.21 6.88
N LEU A 418 8.03 -17.23 6.10
CA LEU A 418 9.13 -16.33 6.45
C LEU A 418 8.80 -15.45 7.65
N PHE A 419 7.60 -14.87 7.68
CA PHE A 419 7.14 -14.04 8.79
C PHE A 419 7.11 -14.85 10.11
N ASN A 420 6.55 -16.06 10.06
CA ASN A 420 6.52 -16.95 11.23
C ASN A 420 7.92 -17.44 11.66
N ALA A 421 8.88 -17.51 10.74
CA ALA A 421 10.28 -17.84 11.04
C ALA A 421 11.04 -16.68 11.72
N GLY A 422 10.45 -15.47 11.76
CA GLY A 422 11.05 -14.28 12.38
C GLY A 422 11.73 -13.33 11.40
N VAL A 423 11.42 -13.40 10.10
CA VAL A 423 11.83 -12.36 9.14
C VAL A 423 11.06 -11.06 9.46
N ASP A 424 11.80 -9.98 9.71
CA ASP A 424 11.23 -8.72 10.18
C ASP A 424 10.62 -7.87 9.07
N ARG A 425 11.08 -8.05 7.82
CA ARG A 425 10.61 -7.31 6.64
C ARG A 425 10.38 -8.26 5.49
N ILE A 426 9.11 -8.52 5.19
CA ILE A 426 8.74 -9.36 4.06
C ILE A 426 8.83 -8.52 2.78
N ASN A 427 9.69 -8.95 1.86
CA ASN A 427 9.88 -8.30 0.57
C ASN A 427 8.68 -8.62 -0.34
N VAL A 428 7.83 -7.63 -0.63
CA VAL A 428 6.59 -7.84 -1.37
C VAL A 428 6.65 -7.18 -2.75
N ASP A 429 6.45 -7.98 -3.79
CA ASP A 429 6.28 -7.51 -5.16
C ASP A 429 4.82 -7.23 -5.50
N ASN A 430 3.87 -7.97 -4.91
CA ASN A 430 2.44 -7.78 -5.11
C ASN A 430 1.78 -7.21 -3.85
N LEU A 431 1.50 -5.90 -3.83
CA LEU A 431 0.88 -5.26 -2.66
C LEU A 431 -0.54 -5.78 -2.37
N GLN A 432 -1.27 -6.20 -3.39
CA GLN A 432 -2.63 -6.74 -3.25
C GLN A 432 -2.66 -7.99 -2.38
N ASP A 433 -1.57 -8.75 -2.33
CA ASP A 433 -1.50 -10.00 -1.59
C ASP A 433 -0.98 -9.81 -0.15
N VAL A 434 -0.64 -8.58 0.26
CA VAL A 434 -0.20 -8.27 1.64
C VAL A 434 -1.27 -8.65 2.66
N ALA A 435 -2.56 -8.57 2.28
CA ALA A 435 -3.68 -8.93 3.12
C ALA A 435 -3.82 -10.45 3.38
N ALA A 436 -3.12 -11.29 2.62
CA ALA A 436 -3.13 -12.74 2.77
C ALA A 436 -2.24 -13.23 3.92
N VAL A 437 -1.28 -12.41 4.34
CA VAL A 437 -0.40 -12.71 5.47
C VAL A 437 -1.13 -12.35 6.77
N ASP A 438 -1.10 -13.26 7.73
CA ASP A 438 -1.43 -13.00 9.11
C ASP A 438 -0.25 -12.34 9.81
N TRP A 439 -0.37 -11.04 9.99
CA TRP A 439 0.61 -10.18 10.63
C TRP A 439 0.53 -10.19 12.17
N HIS A 440 -0.31 -11.05 12.77
CA HIS A 440 -0.51 -11.17 14.22
C HIS A 440 -0.86 -9.84 14.91
N LEU A 441 -1.83 -9.12 14.32
CA LEU A 441 -2.25 -7.76 14.72
C LEU A 441 -3.10 -7.69 15.99
#